data_AF-A0A958ZA28-F1
#
_entry.id   AF-A0A958ZA28-F1
#
_cell.length_a   1.000
_cell.length_b   1.000
_cell.length_c   1.000
_cell.angle_alpha   90.00
_cell.angle_beta   90.00
_cell.angle_gamma   90.00
#
_symmetry.space_group_name_H-M   'P 1'
#
loop_
_entity.id
_entity.type
_entity.pdbx_description
1 polymer ?
#
loop_
_entity_poly.entity_id
_entity_poly.type
_entity_poly.pdbx_seq_one_letter_code
_entity_poly.pdbx_strand_id
1 'polypeptide(L)'
;LGIITDLTEAIQQDDLLRINSLLAQLGKTPFFKHEKPTPYDEAVSLIWYLENVFYQSFSEIFNYIQQNIFDNQAIANDIVNLGFWPGGDRDGNPFVTPEITLKVAQRLHQTILKNYYRDVRTLRRKLTFRGVEDRMIQLENKLYESSIATDSPDTITLDEFRLEMLAIKDTIINEHQSLYLNEVDALLNKIHLFGYHFASLDIRQDSRAHDRVFNTMVDTLIVNGSPIFPKNYHSLTPKKQVEILSKVKGDVDPEIFEDDQVKKTLQTMQAIGVIQQLSGEQGANRYIISNNRSALNVMQLYAMLKLVAFRDALTVDVAPLFETVNDLENAHLVMEELYTNVNYRKHLERRGNKQTIMLGFSDGTKDGGYLMANWAIFKAKERLTRISRKYKISVIFFDGRGGPPARGGGKTHRFYASLGPTIEAKEVQITIQGQTISSNFGTPESSQYNIEQLLSSGIFNKLHDNKLRMAPESRKTMDKLAKLSYEAYTDFKNHPKFVPYLEKMSTLKYYAKTNIGSRPSKRSQSEELIFSDLRAIPFVGSWSQLKQNV
;
A
#
# COMPACT_ATOMS: atom_id res chain seq x y z
N LEU A 1 9.84 -21.12 -0.02
CA LEU A 1 9.29 -20.89 1.33
C LEU A 1 8.78 -22.18 1.94
N GLY A 2 8.08 -23.06 1.20
CA GLY A 2 7.61 -24.37 1.70
C GLY A 2 8.62 -25.18 2.52
N ILE A 3 9.84 -25.42 2.02
CA ILE A 3 10.89 -26.16 2.75
C ILE A 3 11.20 -25.52 4.13
N ILE A 4 11.19 -24.19 4.22
CA ILE A 4 11.47 -23.46 5.48
C ILE A 4 10.30 -23.61 6.46
N THR A 5 9.06 -23.61 5.95
CA THR A 5 7.86 -23.83 6.74
C THR A 5 7.81 -25.26 7.29
N ASP A 6 8.06 -26.25 6.44
CA ASP A 6 8.16 -27.66 6.86
C ASP A 6 9.29 -27.86 7.88
N LEU A 7 10.40 -27.12 7.71
CA LEU A 7 11.53 -27.17 8.63
C LEU A 7 11.17 -26.58 9.99
N THR A 8 10.39 -25.50 10.01
CA THR A 8 9.90 -24.88 11.25
C THR A 8 8.97 -25.84 11.99
N GLU A 9 8.04 -26.48 11.28
CA GLU A 9 7.14 -27.49 11.86
C GLU A 9 7.94 -28.68 12.43
N ALA A 10 8.92 -29.18 11.67
CA ALA A 10 9.76 -30.28 12.12
C ALA A 10 10.59 -29.92 13.37
N ILE A 11 11.07 -28.68 13.47
CA ILE A 11 11.75 -28.15 14.67
C ILE A 11 10.79 -28.10 15.86
N GLN A 12 9.57 -27.60 15.68
CA GLN A 12 8.57 -27.52 16.76
C GLN A 12 8.14 -28.90 17.28
N GLN A 13 8.19 -29.93 16.41
CA GLN A 13 7.85 -31.30 16.75
C GLN A 13 9.06 -32.13 17.22
N ASP A 14 10.26 -31.54 17.32
CA ASP A 14 11.53 -32.22 17.61
C ASP A 14 11.84 -33.41 16.66
N ASP A 15 11.37 -33.36 15.40
CA ASP A 15 11.59 -34.40 14.39
C ASP A 15 12.97 -34.25 13.71
N LEU A 16 14.01 -34.73 14.39
CA LEU A 16 15.40 -34.64 13.94
C LEU A 16 15.65 -35.24 12.54
N LEU A 17 14.93 -36.31 12.17
CA LEU A 17 15.08 -36.96 10.87
C LEU A 17 14.53 -36.09 9.74
N ARG A 18 13.34 -35.51 9.95
CA ARG A 18 12.73 -34.57 9.01
C ARG A 18 13.54 -33.28 8.91
N ILE A 19 14.05 -32.75 10.03
CA ILE A 19 14.95 -31.58 10.05
C ILE A 19 16.18 -31.82 9.16
N ASN A 20 16.89 -32.93 9.37
CA ASN A 20 18.09 -33.24 8.58
C ASN A 20 17.77 -33.38 7.08
N SER A 21 16.64 -34.04 6.76
CA SER A 21 16.18 -34.21 5.38
C SER A 21 15.85 -32.88 4.71
N LEU A 22 15.16 -31.98 5.41
CA LEU A 22 14.78 -30.66 4.91
C LEU A 22 15.98 -29.72 4.78
N LEU A 23 16.95 -29.77 5.69
CA LEU A 23 18.22 -29.03 5.55
C LEU A 23 19.02 -29.52 4.34
N ALA A 24 19.09 -30.84 4.13
CA ALA A 24 19.73 -31.41 2.94
C ALA A 24 19.00 -31.03 1.64
N GLN A 25 17.66 -31.03 1.65
CA GLN A 25 16.85 -30.55 0.53
C GLN A 25 17.13 -29.07 0.25
N LEU A 26 17.18 -28.23 1.29
CA LEU A 26 17.47 -26.81 1.18
C LEU A 26 18.85 -26.58 0.54
N GLY A 27 19.87 -27.33 0.96
CA GLY A 27 21.21 -27.26 0.37
C GLY A 27 21.30 -27.71 -1.08
N LYS A 28 20.38 -28.58 -1.54
CA LYS A 28 20.28 -29.05 -2.93
C LYS A 28 19.36 -28.20 -3.81
N THR A 29 18.54 -27.34 -3.21
CA THR A 29 17.58 -26.52 -3.94
C THR A 29 18.27 -25.28 -4.51
N PRO A 30 18.28 -25.07 -5.83
CA PRO A 30 18.91 -23.88 -6.41
C PRO A 30 18.12 -22.61 -6.05
N PHE A 31 18.83 -21.57 -5.59
CA PHE A 31 18.24 -20.27 -5.23
C PHE A 31 18.37 -19.21 -6.33
N PHE A 32 18.97 -19.53 -7.47
CA PHE A 32 19.11 -18.59 -8.59
C PHE A 32 17.98 -18.77 -9.59
N LYS A 33 17.38 -17.66 -10.03
CA LYS A 33 16.37 -17.66 -11.10
C LYS A 33 17.06 -17.52 -12.46
N HIS A 34 16.77 -18.46 -13.36
CA HIS A 34 17.24 -18.41 -14.75
C HIS A 34 16.57 -17.28 -15.55
N GLU A 35 15.34 -16.92 -15.20
CA GLU A 35 14.54 -15.88 -15.87
C GLU A 35 14.12 -14.79 -14.88
N LYS A 36 13.89 -13.58 -15.40
CA LYS A 36 13.33 -12.49 -14.59
C LYS A 36 11.90 -12.83 -14.19
N PRO A 37 11.52 -12.67 -12.91
CA PRO A 37 10.14 -12.87 -12.51
C PRO A 37 9.23 -11.84 -13.19
N THR A 38 8.05 -12.26 -13.61
CA THR A 38 7.01 -11.34 -14.03
C THR A 38 6.44 -10.60 -12.80
N PRO A 39 5.77 -9.45 -12.97
CA PRO A 39 5.08 -8.81 -11.85
C PRO A 39 4.02 -9.70 -11.19
N TYR A 40 3.42 -10.61 -11.95
CA TYR A 40 2.47 -11.60 -11.41
C TYR A 40 3.18 -12.64 -10.53
N ASP A 41 4.37 -13.13 -10.92
CA ASP A 41 5.13 -14.07 -10.09
C ASP A 41 5.57 -13.43 -8.76
N GLU A 42 5.96 -12.16 -8.80
CA GLU A 42 6.26 -11.38 -7.59
C GLU A 42 5.02 -11.27 -6.68
N ALA A 43 3.85 -11.01 -7.26
CA ALA A 43 2.59 -10.98 -6.52
C ALA A 43 2.27 -12.34 -5.88
N VAL A 44 2.30 -13.43 -6.65
CA VAL A 44 2.03 -14.79 -6.13
C VAL A 44 2.97 -15.15 -4.99
N SER A 45 4.26 -14.83 -5.11
CA SER A 45 5.24 -15.07 -4.05
C SER A 45 4.93 -14.31 -2.76
N LEU A 46 4.34 -13.12 -2.85
CA LEU A 46 4.02 -12.29 -1.68
C LEU A 46 2.63 -12.63 -1.10
N ILE A 47 1.69 -13.09 -1.93
CA ILE A 47 0.40 -13.65 -1.50
C ILE A 47 0.61 -14.83 -0.56
N TRP A 48 1.70 -15.59 -0.72
CA TRP A 48 2.07 -16.64 0.24
C TRP A 48 2.17 -16.14 1.69
N TYR A 49 2.74 -14.95 1.93
CA TYR A 49 2.81 -14.36 3.28
C TYR A 49 1.43 -13.92 3.77
N LEU A 50 0.58 -13.42 2.87
CA LEU A 50 -0.80 -13.10 3.22
C LEU A 50 -1.51 -14.36 3.74
N GLU A 51 -1.43 -15.46 2.98
CA GLU A 51 -2.09 -16.73 3.25
C GLU A 51 -1.56 -17.42 4.52
N ASN A 52 -0.24 -17.50 4.69
CA ASN A 52 0.37 -18.38 5.69
C ASN A 52 0.85 -17.65 6.95
N VAL A 53 0.88 -16.31 6.94
CA VAL A 53 1.39 -15.53 8.07
C VAL A 53 0.39 -14.46 8.51
N PHE A 54 -0.02 -13.57 7.61
CA PHE A 54 -0.88 -12.44 7.99
C PHE A 54 -2.31 -12.84 8.27
N TYR A 55 -2.85 -13.81 7.52
CA TYR A 55 -4.20 -14.33 7.77
C TYR A 55 -4.38 -14.82 9.20
N GLN A 56 -3.37 -15.48 9.75
CA GLN A 56 -3.36 -15.96 11.14
C GLN A 56 -3.07 -14.81 12.11
N SER A 57 -1.88 -14.21 12.03
CA SER A 57 -1.44 -13.22 13.02
C SER A 57 -2.35 -12.00 13.16
N PHE A 58 -2.95 -11.49 12.08
CA PHE A 58 -3.86 -10.35 12.16
C PHE A 58 -5.19 -10.75 12.84
N SER A 59 -5.69 -11.95 12.52
CA SER A 59 -6.90 -12.46 13.16
C SER A 59 -6.70 -12.72 14.65
N GLU A 60 -5.54 -13.24 15.06
CA GLU A 60 -5.19 -13.47 16.47
C GLU A 60 -5.11 -12.17 17.26
N ILE A 61 -4.46 -11.14 16.70
CA ILE A 61 -4.42 -9.79 17.31
C ILE A 61 -5.84 -9.23 17.48
N PHE A 62 -6.65 -9.28 16.43
CA PHE A 62 -8.00 -8.74 16.48
C PHE A 62 -8.89 -9.49 17.47
N ASN A 63 -8.84 -10.83 17.45
CA ASN A 63 -9.58 -11.68 18.39
C ASN A 63 -9.18 -11.37 19.83
N TYR A 64 -7.87 -11.25 20.11
CA TYR A 64 -7.38 -10.91 21.44
C TYR A 64 -7.91 -9.56 21.91
N ILE A 65 -7.84 -8.53 21.07
CA ILE A 65 -8.34 -7.19 21.41
C ILE A 65 -9.85 -7.22 21.63
N GLN A 66 -10.61 -7.84 20.73
CA GLN A 66 -12.06 -7.90 20.87
C GLN A 66 -12.49 -8.64 22.14
N GLN A 67 -11.87 -9.78 22.44
CA GLN A 67 -12.20 -10.61 23.60
C GLN A 67 -11.78 -9.97 24.92
N ASN A 68 -10.57 -9.42 24.99
CA ASN A 68 -9.95 -9.03 26.28
C ASN A 68 -10.01 -7.52 26.56
N ILE A 69 -10.22 -6.68 25.54
CA ILE A 69 -10.30 -5.22 25.70
C ILE A 69 -11.74 -4.73 25.51
N PHE A 70 -12.51 -5.37 24.63
CA PHE A 70 -13.88 -4.95 24.28
C PHE A 70 -14.96 -5.93 24.76
N ASP A 71 -14.64 -6.92 25.59
CA ASP A 71 -15.61 -7.89 26.15
C ASP A 71 -16.49 -8.55 25.07
N ASN A 72 -15.89 -8.95 23.95
CA ASN A 72 -16.57 -9.51 22.77
C ASN A 72 -17.54 -8.56 22.03
N GLN A 73 -17.54 -7.26 22.36
CA GLN A 73 -18.33 -6.27 21.64
C GLN A 73 -17.72 -5.93 20.28
N ALA A 74 -18.57 -5.51 19.34
CA ALA A 74 -18.12 -5.07 18.03
C ALA A 74 -17.19 -3.85 18.16
N ILE A 75 -16.04 -3.91 17.48
CA ILE A 75 -15.10 -2.80 17.39
C ILE A 75 -15.52 -1.93 16.22
N ALA A 76 -15.80 -0.65 16.46
CA ALA A 76 -16.28 0.26 15.42
C ALA A 76 -15.21 0.65 14.37
N ASN A 77 -13.92 0.51 14.70
CA ASN A 77 -12.80 0.87 13.84
C ASN A 77 -12.02 -0.39 13.43
N ASP A 78 -11.52 -0.39 12.19
CA ASP A 78 -10.52 -1.37 11.77
C ASP A 78 -9.22 -1.18 12.56
N ILE A 79 -8.69 -2.26 13.13
CA ILE A 79 -7.45 -2.21 13.95
C ILE A 79 -6.20 -2.44 13.10
N VAL A 80 -6.26 -3.38 12.16
CA VAL A 80 -5.14 -3.72 11.28
C VAL A 80 -5.67 -4.00 9.88
N ASN A 81 -5.06 -3.40 8.86
CA ASN A 81 -5.44 -3.53 7.46
C ASN A 81 -4.22 -3.89 6.59
N LEU A 82 -4.46 -4.60 5.48
CA LEU A 82 -3.42 -4.99 4.53
C LEU A 82 -3.53 -4.19 3.23
N GLY A 83 -2.43 -3.54 2.84
CA GLY A 83 -2.25 -2.98 1.50
C GLY A 83 -1.31 -3.84 0.66
N PHE A 84 -1.51 -3.84 -0.67
CA PHE A 84 -0.75 -4.64 -1.61
C PHE A 84 -0.34 -3.79 -2.82
N TRP A 85 0.96 -3.79 -3.15
CA TRP A 85 1.52 -3.05 -4.29
C TRP A 85 1.89 -3.91 -5.50
N PRO A 86 2.34 -5.18 -5.36
CA PRO A 86 2.65 -6.02 -6.51
C PRO A 86 1.43 -6.14 -7.43
N GLY A 87 1.60 -5.84 -8.72
CA GLY A 87 0.50 -5.79 -9.68
C GLY A 87 -0.24 -4.45 -9.79
N GLY A 88 -0.06 -3.52 -8.84
CA GLY A 88 -0.69 -2.19 -8.87
C GLY A 88 0.31 -1.04 -9.07
N ASP A 89 1.51 -1.14 -8.48
CA ASP A 89 2.56 -0.12 -8.62
C ASP A 89 3.32 -0.27 -9.95
N ARG A 90 3.06 0.68 -10.84
CA ARG A 90 3.53 0.78 -12.22
C ARG A 90 4.49 1.94 -12.46
N ASP A 91 4.85 2.68 -11.41
CA ASP A 91 5.83 3.77 -11.50
C ASP A 91 7.18 3.24 -12.00
N GLY A 92 7.47 3.58 -13.26
CA GLY A 92 8.62 3.10 -14.00
C GLY A 92 8.64 1.57 -14.16
N ASN A 93 7.49 0.90 -14.17
CA ASN A 93 7.38 -0.53 -14.50
C ASN A 93 6.37 -0.76 -15.62
N PRO A 94 6.79 -0.77 -16.89
CA PRO A 94 5.88 -0.95 -18.02
C PRO A 94 5.24 -2.34 -18.06
N PHE A 95 5.78 -3.32 -17.34
CA PHE A 95 5.26 -4.68 -17.29
C PHE A 95 4.03 -4.83 -16.37
N VAL A 96 3.69 -3.81 -15.58
CA VAL A 96 2.46 -3.78 -14.78
C VAL A 96 1.35 -3.18 -15.63
N THR A 97 0.67 -4.06 -16.38
CA THR A 97 -0.42 -3.70 -17.29
C THR A 97 -1.79 -3.77 -16.58
N PRO A 98 -2.87 -3.24 -17.19
CA PRO A 98 -4.23 -3.43 -16.67
C PRO A 98 -4.59 -4.91 -16.44
N GLU A 99 -4.21 -5.79 -17.37
CA GLU A 99 -4.50 -7.23 -17.31
C GLU A 99 -3.78 -7.88 -16.13
N ILE A 100 -2.52 -7.51 -15.89
CA ILE A 100 -1.76 -7.98 -14.72
C ILE A 100 -2.41 -7.48 -13.43
N THR A 101 -2.92 -6.25 -13.40
CA THR A 101 -3.61 -5.66 -12.23
C THR A 101 -4.85 -6.48 -11.89
N LEU A 102 -5.70 -6.76 -12.88
CA LEU A 102 -6.89 -7.59 -12.74
C LEU A 102 -6.54 -9.02 -12.32
N LYS A 103 -5.53 -9.63 -12.95
CA LYS A 103 -5.09 -10.99 -12.64
C LYS A 103 -4.59 -11.12 -11.20
N VAL A 104 -3.88 -10.11 -10.68
CA VAL A 104 -3.44 -10.09 -9.28
C VAL A 104 -4.64 -9.93 -8.33
N ALA A 105 -5.57 -9.03 -8.62
CA ALA A 105 -6.78 -8.86 -7.82
C ALA A 105 -7.62 -10.15 -7.77
N GLN A 106 -7.82 -10.81 -8.91
CA GLN A 106 -8.49 -12.10 -8.96
C GLN A 106 -7.75 -13.17 -8.15
N ARG A 107 -6.42 -13.18 -8.20
CA ARG A 107 -5.62 -14.11 -7.39
C ARG A 107 -5.76 -13.85 -5.89
N LEU A 108 -5.80 -12.59 -5.46
CA LEU A 108 -6.07 -12.23 -4.05
C LEU A 108 -7.44 -12.74 -3.61
N HIS A 109 -8.47 -12.43 -4.42
CA HIS A 109 -9.86 -12.87 -4.19
C HIS A 109 -10.00 -14.40 -4.07
N GLN A 110 -9.45 -15.15 -5.02
CA GLN A 110 -9.46 -16.62 -4.97
C GLN A 110 -8.72 -17.18 -3.76
N THR A 111 -7.62 -16.53 -3.34
CA THR A 111 -6.81 -17.02 -2.20
C THR A 111 -7.58 -16.85 -0.89
N ILE A 112 -8.25 -15.72 -0.68
CA ILE A 112 -9.04 -15.51 0.55
C ILE A 112 -10.26 -16.44 0.61
N LEU A 113 -10.96 -16.68 -0.51
CA LEU A 113 -12.05 -17.66 -0.56
C LEU A 113 -11.59 -19.07 -0.21
N LYS A 114 -10.39 -19.48 -0.66
CA LYS A 114 -9.78 -20.77 -0.26
C LYS A 114 -9.51 -20.85 1.24
N ASN A 115 -9.08 -19.75 1.85
CA ASN A 115 -8.88 -19.70 3.30
C ASN A 115 -10.20 -19.80 4.06
N TYR A 116 -11.24 -19.08 3.64
CA TYR A 116 -12.58 -19.22 4.24
C TYR A 116 -13.15 -20.62 4.07
N TYR A 117 -13.01 -21.23 2.89
CA TYR A 117 -13.41 -22.62 2.67
C TYR A 117 -12.72 -23.58 3.66
N ARG A 118 -11.40 -23.43 3.86
CA ARG A 118 -10.65 -24.26 4.82
C ARG A 118 -11.12 -24.05 6.27
N ASP A 119 -11.38 -22.80 6.66
CA ASP A 119 -11.88 -22.48 8.00
C ASP A 119 -13.30 -23.02 8.22
N VAL A 120 -14.21 -22.84 7.28
CA VAL A 120 -15.58 -23.37 7.32
C VAL A 120 -15.58 -24.90 7.37
N ARG A 121 -14.75 -25.56 6.56
CA ARG A 121 -14.60 -27.02 6.59
C ARG A 121 -14.10 -27.52 7.95
N THR A 122 -13.21 -26.77 8.59
CA THR A 122 -12.72 -27.09 9.94
C THR A 122 -13.83 -26.90 10.98
N LEU A 123 -14.59 -25.81 10.90
CA LEU A 123 -15.73 -25.54 11.78
C LEU A 123 -16.85 -26.55 11.61
N ARG A 124 -17.16 -26.99 10.38
CA ARG A 124 -18.22 -27.98 10.10
C ARG A 124 -18.02 -29.26 10.88
N ARG A 125 -16.77 -29.70 11.06
CA ARG A 125 -16.44 -30.90 11.86
C ARG A 125 -16.80 -30.77 13.34
N LYS A 126 -16.90 -29.54 13.85
CA LYS A 126 -17.28 -29.22 15.24
C LYS A 126 -18.77 -28.91 15.36
N LEU A 127 -19.33 -28.19 14.39
CA LEU A 127 -20.70 -27.65 14.39
C LEU A 127 -21.71 -28.63 13.75
N THR A 128 -21.81 -29.83 14.29
CA THR A 128 -22.73 -30.89 13.82
C THR A 128 -24.08 -30.86 14.55
N PHE A 129 -24.51 -29.67 14.98
CA PHE A 129 -25.70 -29.52 15.81
C PHE A 129 -26.96 -29.40 14.95
N ARG A 130 -28.10 -29.78 15.54
CA ARG A 130 -29.42 -29.57 14.90
C ARG A 130 -29.61 -28.08 14.59
N GLY A 131 -30.02 -27.77 13.37
CA GLY A 131 -30.23 -26.39 12.90
C GLY A 131 -28.97 -25.66 12.40
N VAL A 132 -27.78 -26.24 12.61
CA VAL A 132 -26.49 -25.66 12.21
C VAL A 132 -25.77 -26.49 11.15
N GLU A 133 -25.84 -27.83 11.24
CA GLU A 133 -25.08 -28.72 10.34
C GLU A 133 -25.38 -28.49 8.86
N ASP A 134 -26.66 -28.46 8.47
CA ASP A 134 -27.07 -28.24 7.07
C ASP A 134 -26.61 -26.87 6.54
N ARG A 135 -26.67 -25.84 7.39
CA ARG A 135 -26.18 -24.49 7.06
C ARG A 135 -24.69 -24.50 6.77
N MET A 136 -23.92 -25.18 7.62
CA MET A 136 -22.47 -25.33 7.43
C MET A 136 -22.11 -26.14 6.18
N ILE A 137 -22.88 -27.19 5.84
CA ILE A 137 -22.70 -27.96 4.60
C ILE A 137 -22.96 -27.09 3.37
N GLN A 138 -24.05 -26.31 3.38
CA GLN A 138 -24.38 -25.41 2.28
C GLN A 138 -23.32 -24.31 2.10
N LEU A 139 -22.86 -23.71 3.20
CA LEU A 139 -21.78 -22.74 3.18
C LEU A 139 -20.48 -23.32 2.63
N GLU A 140 -20.09 -24.53 3.06
CA GLU A 140 -18.89 -25.18 2.56
C GLU A 140 -18.95 -25.40 1.05
N ASN A 141 -20.08 -25.89 0.53
CA ASN A 141 -20.25 -26.14 -0.89
C ASN A 141 -20.20 -24.84 -1.70
N LYS A 142 -20.92 -23.79 -1.26
CA LYS A 142 -20.90 -22.49 -1.95
C LYS A 142 -19.52 -21.84 -1.96
N LEU A 143 -18.79 -21.91 -0.84
CA LEU A 143 -17.43 -21.39 -0.77
C LEU A 143 -16.45 -22.20 -1.62
N TYR A 144 -16.62 -23.52 -1.69
CA TYR A 144 -15.82 -24.38 -2.57
C TYR A 144 -15.98 -23.96 -4.03
N GLU A 145 -17.23 -23.86 -4.52
CA GLU A 145 -17.52 -23.43 -5.89
C GLU A 145 -16.97 -22.02 -6.17
N SER A 146 -17.21 -21.08 -5.25
CA SER A 146 -16.71 -19.70 -5.36
C SER A 146 -15.18 -19.64 -5.42
N SER A 147 -14.48 -20.56 -4.74
CA SER A 147 -13.01 -20.61 -4.71
C SER A 147 -12.37 -21.13 -6.01
N ILE A 148 -13.15 -21.81 -6.85
CA ILE A 148 -12.71 -22.41 -8.12
C ILE A 148 -13.17 -21.53 -9.30
N ALA A 149 -14.42 -21.10 -9.30
CA ALA A 149 -15.03 -20.32 -10.37
C ALA A 149 -15.71 -19.06 -9.82
N THR A 150 -15.02 -17.92 -9.93
CA THR A 150 -15.48 -16.63 -9.41
C THR A 150 -16.65 -16.03 -10.18
N ASP A 151 -16.96 -16.57 -11.36
CA ASP A 151 -18.01 -16.06 -12.26
C ASP A 151 -19.22 -17.02 -12.32
N SER A 152 -19.27 -18.02 -11.44
CA SER A 152 -20.39 -18.97 -11.36
C SER A 152 -21.64 -18.31 -10.76
N PRO A 153 -22.86 -18.62 -11.26
CA PRO A 153 -24.10 -18.18 -10.62
C PRO A 153 -24.28 -18.72 -9.19
N ASP A 154 -23.54 -19.78 -8.82
CA ASP A 154 -23.56 -20.37 -7.48
C ASP A 154 -22.58 -19.71 -6.50
N THR A 155 -21.98 -18.58 -6.89
CA THR A 155 -21.07 -17.81 -6.01
C THR A 155 -21.83 -17.19 -4.84
N ILE A 156 -21.25 -17.24 -3.65
CA ILE A 156 -21.81 -16.61 -2.44
C ILE A 156 -21.23 -15.22 -2.26
N THR A 157 -22.08 -14.21 -2.13
CA THR A 157 -21.62 -12.84 -1.85
C THR A 157 -21.08 -12.70 -0.42
N LEU A 158 -20.23 -11.69 -0.17
CA LEU A 158 -19.66 -11.45 1.15
C LEU A 158 -20.74 -11.21 2.22
N ASP A 159 -21.81 -10.48 1.86
CA ASP A 159 -22.91 -10.20 2.78
C ASP A 159 -23.73 -11.45 3.08
N GLU A 160 -24.02 -12.30 2.08
CA GLU A 160 -24.68 -13.58 2.30
C GLU A 160 -23.85 -14.48 3.21
N PHE A 161 -22.53 -14.59 2.97
CA PHE A 161 -21.65 -15.39 3.81
C PHE A 161 -21.65 -14.88 5.25
N ARG A 162 -21.53 -13.57 5.45
CA ARG A 162 -21.55 -12.95 6.78
C ARG A 162 -22.88 -13.16 7.48
N LEU A 163 -24.01 -12.95 6.80
CA LEU A 163 -25.35 -13.09 7.38
C LEU A 163 -25.63 -14.54 7.78
N GLU A 164 -25.19 -15.51 6.98
CA GLU A 164 -25.35 -16.92 7.31
C GLU A 164 -24.51 -17.32 8.53
N MET A 165 -23.27 -16.82 8.63
CA MET A 165 -22.44 -17.01 9.83
C MET A 165 -23.04 -16.36 11.08
N LEU A 166 -23.70 -15.20 10.94
CA LEU A 166 -24.44 -14.57 12.05
C LEU A 166 -25.68 -15.38 12.46
N ALA A 167 -26.43 -15.96 11.51
CA ALA A 167 -27.55 -16.84 11.83
C ALA A 167 -27.09 -18.12 12.56
N ILE A 168 -25.95 -18.68 12.15
CA ILE A 168 -25.30 -19.80 12.85
C ILE A 168 -24.91 -19.38 14.27
N LYS A 169 -24.28 -18.22 14.44
CA LYS A 169 -23.93 -17.66 15.75
C LYS A 169 -25.15 -17.53 16.65
N ASP A 170 -26.24 -16.95 16.16
CA ASP A 170 -27.48 -16.78 16.92
C ASP A 170 -28.08 -18.12 17.34
N THR A 171 -28.04 -19.13 16.47
CA THR A 171 -28.54 -20.49 16.79
C THR A 171 -27.68 -21.13 17.88
N ILE A 172 -26.36 -20.99 17.80
CA ILE A 172 -25.43 -21.52 18.80
C ILE A 172 -25.64 -20.87 20.18
N ILE A 173 -25.86 -19.56 20.22
CA ILE A 173 -26.13 -18.82 21.47
C ILE A 173 -27.45 -19.28 22.10
N ASN A 174 -28.52 -19.32 21.31
CA ASN A 174 -29.87 -19.53 21.84
C ASN A 174 -30.21 -21.01 22.10
N GLU A 175 -29.68 -21.93 21.30
CA GLU A 175 -30.09 -23.35 21.31
C GLU A 175 -28.97 -24.31 21.76
N HIS A 176 -27.70 -23.91 21.67
CA HIS A 176 -26.55 -24.80 21.92
C HIS A 176 -25.58 -24.26 22.97
N GLN A 177 -26.07 -23.44 23.90
CA GLN A 177 -25.33 -22.95 25.07
C GLN A 177 -23.98 -22.30 24.72
N SER A 178 -23.90 -21.62 23.58
CA SER A 178 -22.68 -20.96 23.09
C SER A 178 -21.49 -21.90 22.83
N LEU A 179 -21.73 -23.19 22.62
CA LEU A 179 -20.66 -24.15 22.32
C LEU A 179 -19.94 -23.82 21.00
N TYR A 180 -18.61 -23.67 21.05
CA TYR A 180 -17.76 -23.21 19.95
C TYR A 180 -18.03 -21.78 19.42
N LEU A 181 -18.67 -20.93 20.23
CA LEU A 181 -18.95 -19.54 19.87
C LEU A 181 -17.68 -18.77 19.49
N ASN A 182 -16.59 -18.97 20.24
CA ASN A 182 -15.32 -18.28 19.99
C ASN A 182 -14.74 -18.58 18.60
N GLU A 183 -14.87 -19.81 18.09
CA GLU A 183 -14.39 -20.15 16.76
C GLU A 183 -15.27 -19.60 15.64
N VAL A 184 -16.58 -19.46 15.89
CA VAL A 184 -17.50 -18.76 14.98
C VAL A 184 -17.18 -17.27 14.92
N ASP A 185 -16.95 -16.65 16.09
CA ASP A 185 -16.54 -15.24 16.18
C ASP A 185 -15.18 -14.99 15.53
N ALA A 186 -14.22 -15.91 15.70
CA ALA A 186 -12.93 -15.82 15.04
C ALA A 186 -13.06 -15.82 13.50
N LEU A 187 -13.97 -16.60 12.93
CA LEU A 187 -14.24 -16.58 11.49
C LEU A 187 -14.96 -15.29 11.07
N LEU A 188 -15.95 -14.82 11.83
CA LEU A 188 -16.61 -13.53 11.58
C LEU A 188 -15.61 -12.36 11.59
N ASN A 189 -14.64 -12.38 12.49
CA ASN A 189 -13.57 -11.40 12.55
C ASN A 189 -12.64 -11.48 11.33
N LYS A 190 -12.29 -12.68 10.87
CA LYS A 190 -11.55 -12.85 9.60
C LYS A 190 -12.32 -12.29 8.40
N ILE A 191 -13.63 -12.56 8.31
CA ILE A 191 -14.51 -12.01 7.26
C ILE A 191 -14.49 -10.48 7.30
N HIS A 192 -14.56 -9.87 8.49
CA HIS A 192 -14.49 -8.43 8.67
C HIS A 192 -13.12 -7.84 8.25
N LEU A 193 -12.02 -8.48 8.64
CA LEU A 193 -10.66 -7.99 8.38
C LEU A 193 -10.24 -8.07 6.91
N PHE A 194 -10.61 -9.15 6.21
CA PHE A 194 -10.05 -9.45 4.88
C PHE A 194 -11.07 -9.29 3.75
N GLY A 195 -12.38 -9.29 4.06
CA GLY A 195 -13.45 -9.28 3.07
C GLY A 195 -13.23 -10.31 1.96
N TYR A 196 -13.59 -9.97 0.72
CA TYR A 196 -13.29 -10.77 -0.47
C TYR A 196 -12.10 -10.26 -1.28
N HIS A 197 -11.37 -9.26 -0.77
CA HIS A 197 -10.21 -8.70 -1.45
C HIS A 197 -8.88 -9.17 -0.88
N PHE A 198 -8.86 -9.75 0.33
CA PHE A 198 -7.67 -10.15 1.10
C PHE A 198 -6.78 -8.98 1.54
N ALA A 199 -6.30 -8.19 0.58
CA ALA A 199 -5.51 -6.98 0.78
C ALA A 199 -5.87 -5.95 -0.28
N SER A 200 -5.92 -4.67 0.10
CA SER A 200 -6.27 -3.58 -0.83
C SER A 200 -5.15 -3.36 -1.84
N LEU A 201 -5.45 -3.53 -3.13
CA LEU A 201 -4.49 -3.30 -4.21
C LEU A 201 -4.34 -1.80 -4.47
N ASP A 202 -3.18 -1.25 -4.14
CA ASP A 202 -2.85 0.16 -4.40
C ASP A 202 -2.38 0.33 -5.85
N ILE A 203 -2.93 1.33 -6.54
CA ILE A 203 -2.42 1.76 -7.83
C ILE A 203 -1.45 2.92 -7.63
N ARG A 204 -0.30 2.90 -8.31
CA ARG A 204 0.69 3.98 -8.19
C ARG A 204 1.32 4.33 -9.52
N GLN A 205 1.39 5.62 -9.85
CA GLN A 205 2.05 6.10 -11.07
C GLN A 205 2.68 7.49 -10.86
N ASP A 206 3.69 7.82 -11.68
CA ASP A 206 4.37 9.12 -11.67
C ASP A 206 3.50 10.23 -12.28
N SER A 207 3.48 11.39 -11.62
CA SER A 207 2.73 12.57 -12.04
C SER A 207 3.05 13.03 -13.47
N ARG A 208 4.28 12.84 -13.96
CA ARG A 208 4.68 13.21 -15.34
C ARG A 208 4.08 12.27 -16.38
N ALA A 209 3.92 10.99 -16.03
CA ALA A 209 3.24 10.04 -16.89
C ALA A 209 1.75 10.39 -16.97
N HIS A 210 1.13 10.74 -15.84
CA HIS A 210 -0.25 11.25 -15.84
C HIS A 210 -0.41 12.54 -16.62
N ASP A 211 0.50 13.50 -16.47
CA ASP A 211 0.45 14.77 -17.20
C ASP A 211 0.49 14.54 -18.72
N ARG A 212 1.40 13.68 -19.21
CA ARG A 212 1.44 13.30 -20.63
C ARG A 212 0.11 12.68 -21.08
N VAL A 213 -0.37 11.66 -20.35
CA VAL A 213 -1.61 10.95 -20.69
C VAL A 213 -2.80 11.90 -20.69
N PHE A 214 -2.89 12.76 -19.67
CA PHE A 214 -3.95 13.75 -19.51
C PHE A 214 -3.95 14.76 -20.66
N ASN A 215 -2.79 15.31 -21.02
CA ASN A 215 -2.70 16.30 -22.10
C ASN A 215 -3.06 15.67 -23.45
N THR A 216 -2.55 14.48 -23.77
CA THR A 216 -2.95 13.74 -24.98
C THR A 216 -4.46 13.46 -24.99
N MET A 217 -5.04 13.05 -23.85
CA MET A 217 -6.48 12.84 -23.72
C MET A 217 -7.27 14.13 -24.04
N VAL A 218 -6.86 15.27 -23.47
CA VAL A 218 -7.51 16.57 -23.72
C VAL A 218 -7.39 16.98 -25.19
N ASP A 219 -6.19 16.88 -25.78
CA ASP A 219 -5.95 17.24 -27.18
C ASP A 219 -6.82 16.43 -28.13
N THR A 220 -6.86 15.09 -27.97
CA THR A 220 -7.71 14.21 -28.79
C THR A 220 -9.18 14.54 -28.63
N LEU A 221 -9.65 14.81 -27.40
CA LEU A 221 -11.05 15.20 -27.16
C LEU A 221 -11.39 16.53 -27.83
N ILE A 222 -10.49 17.53 -27.79
CA ILE A 222 -10.68 18.83 -28.46
C ILE A 222 -10.72 18.65 -29.98
N VAL A 223 -9.81 17.87 -30.56
CA VAL A 223 -9.78 17.57 -32.01
C VAL A 223 -11.04 16.86 -32.46
N ASN A 224 -11.54 15.92 -31.66
CA ASN A 224 -12.79 15.19 -31.93
C ASN A 224 -14.06 16.01 -31.64
N GLY A 225 -13.94 17.29 -31.28
CA GLY A 225 -15.07 18.19 -31.05
C GLY A 225 -15.83 17.96 -29.73
N SER A 226 -15.24 17.24 -28.78
CA SER A 226 -15.85 16.98 -27.47
C SER A 226 -16.01 18.28 -26.66
N PRO A 227 -17.16 18.51 -26.01
CA PRO A 227 -17.39 19.70 -25.20
C PRO A 227 -16.80 19.60 -23.78
N ILE A 228 -16.14 18.48 -23.42
CA ILE A 228 -15.65 18.23 -22.06
C ILE A 228 -14.61 19.28 -21.62
N PHE A 229 -13.73 19.69 -22.55
CA PHE A 229 -12.68 20.68 -22.29
C PHE A 229 -12.79 21.87 -23.26
N PRO A 230 -12.53 23.11 -22.80
CA PRO A 230 -12.50 24.25 -23.70
C PRO A 230 -11.31 24.15 -24.66
N LYS A 231 -11.47 24.63 -25.91
CA LYS A 231 -10.41 24.59 -26.94
C LYS A 231 -9.10 25.24 -26.51
N ASN A 232 -9.14 26.19 -25.58
CA ASN A 232 -7.97 26.90 -25.08
C ASN A 232 -7.45 26.36 -23.73
N TYR A 233 -7.85 25.16 -23.30
CA TYR A 233 -7.52 24.58 -21.98
C TYR A 233 -6.02 24.69 -21.62
N HIS A 234 -5.12 24.34 -22.55
CA HIS A 234 -3.67 24.38 -22.32
C HIS A 234 -3.10 25.80 -22.14
N SER A 235 -3.80 26.84 -22.60
CA SER A 235 -3.39 28.24 -22.41
C SER A 235 -3.83 28.82 -21.06
N LEU A 236 -4.65 28.09 -20.30
CA LEU A 236 -5.16 28.56 -19.01
C LEU A 236 -4.10 28.44 -17.92
N THR A 237 -4.14 29.35 -16.95
CA THR A 237 -3.33 29.25 -15.72
C THR A 237 -3.67 27.96 -14.95
N PRO A 238 -2.71 27.36 -14.21
CA PRO A 238 -2.95 26.14 -13.43
C PRO A 238 -4.17 26.21 -12.51
N LYS A 239 -4.41 27.37 -11.86
CA LYS A 239 -5.58 27.58 -11.00
C LYS A 239 -6.92 27.44 -11.75
N LYS A 240 -7.01 28.04 -12.95
CA LYS A 240 -8.19 27.90 -13.84
C LYS A 240 -8.35 26.47 -14.35
N GLN A 241 -7.25 25.78 -14.64
CA GLN A 241 -7.28 24.36 -15.01
C GLN A 241 -7.86 23.53 -13.85
N VAL A 242 -7.35 23.69 -12.62
CA VAL A 242 -7.88 23.04 -11.41
C VAL A 242 -9.38 23.29 -11.23
N GLU A 243 -9.85 24.52 -11.45
CA GLU A 243 -11.29 24.84 -11.37
C GLU A 243 -12.12 24.06 -12.40
N ILE A 244 -11.66 23.95 -13.65
CA ILE A 244 -12.30 23.16 -14.71
C ILE A 244 -12.30 21.67 -14.34
N LEU A 245 -11.14 21.13 -13.98
CA LEU A 245 -10.98 19.71 -13.62
C LEU A 245 -11.89 19.30 -12.46
N SER A 246 -12.07 20.19 -11.49
CA SER A 246 -12.95 19.94 -10.35
C SER A 246 -14.43 19.80 -10.72
N LYS A 247 -14.84 20.37 -11.86
CA LYS A 247 -16.23 20.39 -12.36
C LYS A 247 -16.44 19.46 -13.55
N VAL A 248 -15.41 18.68 -13.92
CA VAL A 248 -15.44 17.86 -15.13
C VAL A 248 -16.59 16.86 -15.09
N LYS A 249 -17.26 16.72 -16.22
CA LYS A 249 -18.35 15.78 -16.48
C LYS A 249 -18.21 15.25 -17.90
N GLY A 250 -18.64 14.01 -18.10
CA GLY A 250 -18.51 13.31 -19.37
C GLY A 250 -18.11 11.87 -19.14
N ASP A 251 -17.92 11.17 -20.24
CA ASP A 251 -17.49 9.79 -20.31
C ASP A 251 -16.43 9.71 -21.41
N VAL A 252 -15.31 9.06 -21.13
CA VAL A 252 -14.20 8.90 -22.05
C VAL A 252 -13.89 7.43 -22.17
N ASP A 253 -14.16 6.89 -23.36
CA ASP A 253 -13.79 5.52 -23.71
C ASP A 253 -12.29 5.45 -24.06
N PRO A 254 -11.47 4.67 -23.33
CA PRO A 254 -10.06 4.48 -23.65
C PRO A 254 -9.80 3.93 -25.07
N GLU A 255 -10.78 3.31 -25.73
CA GLU A 255 -10.62 2.73 -27.06
C GLU A 255 -10.47 3.79 -28.18
N ILE A 256 -10.81 5.06 -27.92
CA ILE A 256 -10.65 6.14 -28.91
C ILE A 256 -9.20 6.60 -29.10
N PHE A 257 -8.26 6.11 -28.28
CA PHE A 257 -6.86 6.53 -28.30
C PHE A 257 -5.97 5.49 -28.99
N GLU A 258 -5.17 5.93 -29.96
CA GLU A 258 -4.20 5.07 -30.66
C GLU A 258 -2.90 4.85 -29.85
N ASP A 259 -2.52 5.80 -28.98
CA ASP A 259 -1.35 5.66 -28.12
C ASP A 259 -1.60 4.58 -27.04
N ASP A 260 -0.89 3.45 -27.16
CA ASP A 260 -1.00 2.30 -26.27
C ASP A 260 -0.73 2.65 -24.79
N GLN A 261 0.17 3.60 -24.51
CA GLN A 261 0.46 4.04 -23.14
C GLN A 261 -0.71 4.84 -22.56
N VAL A 262 -1.35 5.70 -23.36
CA VAL A 262 -2.57 6.43 -22.99
C VAL A 262 -3.67 5.43 -22.69
N LYS A 263 -3.97 4.55 -23.65
CA LYS A 263 -5.00 3.52 -23.55
C LYS A 263 -4.84 2.67 -22.30
N LYS A 264 -3.66 2.07 -22.08
CA LYS A 264 -3.38 1.23 -20.90
C LYS A 264 -3.49 2.01 -19.58
N THR A 265 -3.10 3.28 -19.56
CA THR A 265 -3.21 4.10 -18.34
C THR A 265 -4.67 4.36 -17.98
N LEU A 266 -5.53 4.64 -18.97
CA LEU A 266 -6.96 4.85 -18.75
C LEU A 266 -7.69 3.53 -18.44
N GLN A 267 -7.38 2.43 -19.15
CA GLN A 267 -7.92 1.10 -18.86
C GLN A 267 -7.57 0.61 -17.44
N THR A 268 -6.42 1.02 -16.90
CA THR A 268 -6.09 0.76 -15.50
C THR A 268 -7.06 1.41 -14.54
N MET A 269 -7.54 2.61 -14.84
CA MET A 269 -8.53 3.29 -14.02
C MET A 269 -9.87 2.54 -14.06
N GLN A 270 -10.24 1.98 -15.22
CA GLN A 270 -11.40 1.11 -15.36
C GLN A 270 -11.23 -0.20 -14.57
N ALA A 271 -10.02 -0.78 -14.58
CA ALA A 271 -9.71 -1.99 -13.83
C ALA A 271 -9.96 -1.82 -12.32
N ILE A 272 -9.78 -0.62 -11.76
CA ILE A 272 -10.15 -0.32 -10.37
C ILE A 272 -11.65 -0.57 -10.16
N GLY A 273 -12.51 -0.05 -11.05
CA GLY A 273 -13.95 -0.26 -10.98
C GLY A 273 -14.34 -1.75 -11.06
N VAL A 274 -13.71 -2.51 -11.97
CA VAL A 274 -13.92 -3.96 -12.10
C VAL A 274 -13.52 -4.70 -10.80
N ILE A 275 -12.39 -4.33 -10.20
CA ILE A 275 -11.94 -4.92 -8.93
C ILE A 275 -12.93 -4.61 -7.81
N GLN A 276 -13.45 -3.38 -7.76
CA GLN A 276 -14.43 -2.99 -6.75
C GLN A 276 -15.76 -3.73 -6.90
N GLN A 277 -16.18 -4.05 -8.13
CA GLN A 277 -17.37 -4.87 -8.38
C GLN A 277 -17.17 -6.31 -7.90
N LEU A 278 -15.99 -6.89 -8.12
CA LEU A 278 -15.67 -8.27 -7.74
C LEU A 278 -15.44 -8.44 -6.23
N SER A 279 -14.70 -7.52 -5.61
CA SER A 279 -14.14 -7.71 -4.26
C SER A 279 -14.55 -6.62 -3.25
N GLY A 280 -15.46 -5.72 -3.64
CA GLY A 280 -15.88 -4.56 -2.87
C GLY A 280 -14.93 -3.36 -3.01
N GLU A 281 -15.37 -2.17 -2.55
CA GLU A 281 -14.60 -0.92 -2.69
C GLU A 281 -13.13 -1.07 -2.22
N GLN A 282 -12.92 -1.73 -1.07
CA GLN A 282 -11.59 -1.93 -0.49
C GLN A 282 -10.65 -2.79 -1.34
N GLY A 283 -11.14 -3.50 -2.36
CA GLY A 283 -10.27 -4.28 -3.25
C GLY A 283 -9.27 -3.45 -4.02
N ALA A 284 -9.67 -2.24 -4.43
CA ALA A 284 -8.78 -1.22 -4.97
C ALA A 284 -9.45 0.15 -4.83
N ASN A 285 -9.05 0.94 -3.84
CA ASN A 285 -9.61 2.29 -3.62
C ASN A 285 -8.57 3.35 -3.34
N ARG A 286 -7.27 3.06 -3.50
CA ARG A 286 -6.21 4.05 -3.30
C ARG A 286 -5.34 4.17 -4.54
N TYR A 287 -5.19 5.41 -5.01
CA TYR A 287 -4.32 5.76 -6.13
C TYR A 287 -3.25 6.75 -5.67
N ILE A 288 -1.99 6.32 -5.69
CA ILE A 288 -0.82 7.08 -5.26
C ILE A 288 -0.20 7.80 -6.47
N ILE A 289 0.07 9.10 -6.32
CA ILE A 289 0.75 9.91 -7.34
C ILE A 289 2.19 10.16 -6.91
N SER A 290 3.16 9.45 -7.49
CA SER A 290 4.59 9.71 -7.25
C SER A 290 5.01 11.07 -7.81
N ASN A 291 6.05 11.67 -7.21
CA ASN A 291 6.60 12.96 -7.63
C ASN A 291 5.49 14.04 -7.77
N ASN A 292 4.56 14.09 -6.81
CA ASN A 292 3.48 15.07 -6.80
C ASN A 292 4.02 16.45 -6.39
N ARG A 293 3.86 17.46 -7.25
CA ARG A 293 4.42 18.80 -7.03
C ARG A 293 3.37 19.91 -6.89
N SER A 294 2.14 19.65 -7.31
CA SER A 294 1.09 20.67 -7.40
C SER A 294 -0.30 20.07 -7.20
N ALA A 295 -1.28 20.93 -6.91
CA ALA A 295 -2.69 20.52 -6.87
C ALA A 295 -3.19 20.07 -8.24
N LEU A 296 -2.62 20.64 -9.33
CA LEU A 296 -2.96 20.26 -10.70
C LEU A 296 -2.68 18.77 -10.96
N ASN A 297 -1.58 18.21 -10.44
CA ASN A 297 -1.29 16.78 -10.61
C ASN A 297 -2.40 15.89 -9.99
N VAL A 298 -2.84 16.22 -8.77
CA VAL A 298 -3.96 15.55 -8.10
C VAL A 298 -5.25 15.70 -8.91
N MET A 299 -5.52 16.91 -9.42
CA MET A 299 -6.76 17.21 -10.13
C MET A 299 -6.81 16.60 -11.53
N GLN A 300 -5.68 16.41 -12.21
CA GLN A 300 -5.61 15.67 -13.47
C GLN A 300 -6.01 14.21 -13.25
N LEU A 301 -5.44 13.55 -12.24
CA LEU A 301 -5.82 12.17 -11.90
C LEU A 301 -7.30 12.08 -11.47
N TYR A 302 -7.73 12.99 -10.60
CA TYR A 302 -9.14 13.08 -10.17
C TYR A 302 -10.08 13.17 -11.38
N ALA A 303 -9.76 14.05 -12.35
CA ALA A 303 -10.56 14.21 -13.55
C ALA A 303 -10.57 12.95 -14.44
N MET A 304 -9.42 12.32 -14.66
CA MET A 304 -9.34 11.08 -15.45
C MET A 304 -10.15 9.94 -14.81
N LEU A 305 -10.03 9.74 -13.50
CA LEU A 305 -10.80 8.72 -12.77
C LEU A 305 -12.31 8.93 -12.92
N LYS A 306 -12.77 10.18 -12.83
CA LYS A 306 -14.18 10.53 -13.05
C LYS A 306 -14.62 10.26 -14.49
N LEU A 307 -13.84 10.70 -15.47
CA LEU A 307 -14.19 10.60 -16.88
C LEU A 307 -14.21 9.16 -17.40
N VAL A 308 -13.35 8.29 -16.87
CA VAL A 308 -13.11 6.97 -17.45
C VAL A 308 -13.80 5.83 -16.69
N ALA A 309 -14.03 5.98 -15.38
CA ALA A 309 -14.49 4.85 -14.55
C ALA A 309 -15.61 5.20 -13.56
N PHE A 310 -15.53 6.33 -12.85
CA PHE A 310 -16.36 6.53 -11.66
C PHE A 310 -17.44 7.62 -11.76
N ARG A 311 -17.35 8.50 -12.77
CA ARG A 311 -18.23 9.67 -12.91
C ARG A 311 -18.34 10.44 -11.60
N ASP A 312 -19.55 10.74 -11.12
CA ASP A 312 -19.76 11.46 -9.86
C ASP A 312 -19.70 10.56 -8.60
N ALA A 313 -19.54 9.24 -8.76
CA ALA A 313 -19.43 8.25 -7.67
C ALA A 313 -17.97 7.82 -7.42
N LEU A 314 -17.03 8.77 -7.44
CA LEU A 314 -15.62 8.49 -7.22
C LEU A 314 -15.34 7.97 -5.79
N THR A 315 -15.10 6.66 -5.70
CA THR A 315 -14.71 5.92 -4.49
C THR A 315 -13.19 5.86 -4.29
N VAL A 316 -12.38 6.30 -5.24
CA VAL A 316 -10.91 6.23 -5.13
C VAL A 316 -10.34 7.39 -4.31
N ASP A 317 -9.57 7.09 -3.27
CA ASP A 317 -8.72 8.01 -2.53
C ASP A 317 -7.47 8.36 -3.35
N VAL A 318 -7.29 9.65 -3.64
CA VAL A 318 -6.11 10.15 -4.35
C VAL A 318 -5.05 10.55 -3.33
N ALA A 319 -3.97 9.78 -3.23
CA ALA A 319 -2.90 9.96 -2.28
C ALA A 319 -1.65 10.60 -2.93
N PRO A 320 -1.41 11.91 -2.76
CA PRO A 320 -0.18 12.53 -3.26
C PRO A 320 1.05 12.03 -2.51
N LEU A 321 2.12 11.69 -3.24
CA LEU A 321 3.43 11.33 -2.71
C LEU A 321 4.42 12.49 -2.92
N PHE A 322 4.86 13.09 -1.81
CA PHE A 322 5.90 14.13 -1.78
C PHE A 322 7.26 13.52 -1.45
N GLU A 323 8.25 13.68 -2.34
CA GLU A 323 9.51 12.92 -2.29
C GLU A 323 10.75 13.78 -2.10
N THR A 324 10.81 14.97 -2.72
CA THR A 324 11.98 15.85 -2.60
C THR A 324 11.88 16.77 -1.39
N VAL A 325 13.00 17.33 -0.95
CA VAL A 325 13.03 18.29 0.17
C VAL A 325 12.13 19.50 -0.14
N ASN A 326 12.18 20.01 -1.37
CA ASN A 326 11.34 21.13 -1.80
C ASN A 326 9.85 20.77 -1.84
N ASP A 327 9.50 19.57 -2.31
CA ASP A 327 8.12 19.12 -2.35
C ASP A 327 7.55 18.96 -0.93
N LEU A 328 8.34 18.39 -0.01
CA LEU A 328 7.98 18.25 1.41
C LEU A 328 7.77 19.62 2.09
N GLU A 329 8.60 20.60 1.75
CA GLU A 329 8.48 21.97 2.25
C GLU A 329 7.15 22.60 1.84
N ASN A 330 6.77 22.43 0.57
CA ASN A 330 5.60 23.08 -0.04
C ASN A 330 4.31 22.24 0.02
N ALA A 331 4.37 20.99 0.46
CA ALA A 331 3.24 20.06 0.48
C ALA A 331 1.96 20.64 1.12
N HIS A 332 2.11 21.37 2.22
CA HIS A 332 0.98 22.00 2.92
C HIS A 332 0.23 23.05 2.10
N LEU A 333 0.91 23.76 1.19
CA LEU A 333 0.28 24.74 0.30
C LEU A 333 -0.52 24.03 -0.80
N VAL A 334 0.05 22.95 -1.36
CA VAL A 334 -0.64 22.10 -2.34
C VAL A 334 -1.92 21.52 -1.75
N MET A 335 -1.86 21.02 -0.51
CA MET A 335 -3.05 20.49 0.15
C MET A 335 -4.07 21.57 0.52
N GLU A 336 -3.64 22.78 0.91
CA GLU A 336 -4.57 23.89 1.14
C GLU A 336 -5.36 24.26 -0.12
N GLU A 337 -4.70 24.31 -1.28
CA GLU A 337 -5.37 24.53 -2.57
C GLU A 337 -6.43 23.46 -2.85
N LEU A 338 -6.14 22.19 -2.57
CA LEU A 338 -7.10 21.09 -2.72
C LEU A 338 -8.26 21.18 -1.72
N TYR A 339 -7.98 21.50 -0.45
CA TYR A 339 -8.99 21.58 0.60
C TYR A 339 -9.95 22.77 0.44
N THR A 340 -9.50 23.83 -0.24
CA THR A 340 -10.33 24.99 -0.58
C THR A 340 -11.14 24.79 -1.86
N ASN A 341 -10.82 23.78 -2.68
CA ASN A 341 -11.61 23.42 -3.84
C ASN A 341 -12.92 22.74 -3.42
N VAL A 342 -14.07 23.34 -3.75
CA VAL A 342 -15.40 22.89 -3.31
C VAL A 342 -15.72 21.44 -3.71
N ASN A 343 -15.35 21.00 -4.92
CA ASN A 343 -15.68 19.64 -5.38
C ASN A 343 -14.74 18.60 -4.80
N TYR A 344 -13.44 18.93 -4.65
CA TYR A 344 -12.50 18.05 -3.97
C TYR A 344 -12.84 17.93 -2.49
N ARG A 345 -13.25 19.02 -1.84
CA ARG A 345 -13.75 19.01 -0.45
C ARG A 345 -14.94 18.07 -0.27
N LYS A 346 -15.92 18.09 -1.17
CA LYS A 346 -17.07 17.15 -1.18
C LYS A 346 -16.64 15.70 -1.36
N HIS A 347 -15.63 15.44 -2.20
CA HIS A 347 -15.04 14.11 -2.31
C HIS A 347 -14.46 13.65 -0.97
N LEU A 348 -13.71 14.51 -0.26
CA LEU A 348 -13.20 14.19 1.07
C LEU A 348 -14.32 14.00 2.12
N GLU A 349 -15.44 14.73 2.04
CA GLU A 349 -16.60 14.52 2.93
C GLU A 349 -17.16 13.10 2.80
N ARG A 350 -17.31 12.62 1.56
CA ARG A 350 -17.76 11.24 1.28
C ARG A 350 -16.77 10.20 1.79
N ARG A 351 -15.49 10.56 1.88
CA ARG A 351 -14.42 9.72 2.45
C ARG A 351 -14.17 9.99 3.94
N GLY A 352 -15.18 10.48 4.66
CA GLY A 352 -15.11 10.66 6.13
C GLY A 352 -14.17 11.77 6.57
N ASN A 353 -13.92 12.77 5.72
CA ASN A 353 -12.95 13.85 5.94
C ASN A 353 -11.54 13.34 6.25
N LYS A 354 -11.15 12.21 5.65
CA LYS A 354 -9.79 11.67 5.72
C LYS A 354 -9.04 11.99 4.43
N GLN A 355 -7.74 12.26 4.54
CA GLN A 355 -6.84 12.40 3.40
C GLN A 355 -5.56 11.62 3.67
N THR A 356 -5.28 10.61 2.86
CA THR A 356 -3.99 9.92 2.88
C THR A 356 -2.95 10.76 2.14
N ILE A 357 -1.79 10.97 2.75
CA ILE A 357 -0.64 11.63 2.12
C ILE A 357 0.59 10.75 2.31
N MET A 358 1.26 10.42 1.22
CA MET A 358 2.44 9.58 1.26
C MET A 358 3.71 10.45 1.31
N LEU A 359 4.68 10.05 2.14
CA LEU A 359 5.96 10.77 2.29
C LEU A 359 7.14 9.85 1.92
N GLY A 360 7.97 10.32 0.98
CA GLY A 360 9.06 9.55 0.40
C GLY A 360 10.36 9.64 1.19
N PHE A 361 10.63 8.69 2.09
CA PHE A 361 11.89 8.64 2.86
C PHE A 361 13.12 8.33 2.01
N SER A 362 13.01 7.31 1.14
CA SER A 362 14.14 6.83 0.34
C SER A 362 14.61 7.86 -0.69
N ASP A 363 13.67 8.45 -1.42
CA ASP A 363 13.97 9.47 -2.42
C ASP A 363 14.35 10.81 -1.76
N GLY A 364 13.73 11.17 -0.63
CA GLY A 364 14.17 12.32 0.17
C GLY A 364 15.60 12.17 0.68
N THR A 365 16.01 10.95 1.10
CA THR A 365 17.39 10.68 1.54
C THR A 365 18.37 10.74 0.36
N LYS A 366 17.97 10.28 -0.83
CA LYS A 366 18.78 10.42 -2.06
C LYS A 366 18.92 11.89 -2.49
N ASP A 367 17.88 12.69 -2.24
CA ASP A 367 17.85 14.11 -2.58
C ASP A 367 18.72 14.94 -1.62
N GLY A 368 18.43 14.85 -0.31
CA GLY A 368 19.02 15.71 0.71
C GLY A 368 19.89 15.06 1.78
N GLY A 369 20.19 13.78 1.68
CA GLY A 369 20.91 13.06 2.72
C GLY A 369 20.04 12.75 3.94
N TYR A 370 20.51 11.84 4.79
CA TYR A 370 19.67 11.22 5.82
C TYR A 370 19.08 12.22 6.83
N LEU A 371 19.91 13.10 7.39
CA LEU A 371 19.47 14.00 8.46
C LEU A 371 18.49 15.07 7.95
N MET A 372 18.83 15.76 6.85
CA MET A 372 17.95 16.76 6.25
C MET A 372 16.62 16.15 5.79
N ALA A 373 16.65 14.97 5.14
CA ALA A 373 15.43 14.32 4.67
C ALA A 373 14.47 13.97 5.83
N ASN A 374 14.97 13.36 6.90
CA ASN A 374 14.14 13.02 8.06
C ASN A 374 13.61 14.28 8.76
N TRP A 375 14.43 15.34 8.87
CA TRP A 375 14.00 16.60 9.45
C TRP A 375 12.96 17.32 8.58
N ALA A 376 13.11 17.29 7.25
CA ALA A 376 12.13 17.83 6.30
C ALA A 376 10.80 17.07 6.41
N ILE A 377 10.83 15.74 6.49
CA ILE A 377 9.62 14.91 6.70
C ILE A 377 8.94 15.26 8.02
N PHE A 378 9.69 15.39 9.12
CA PHE A 378 9.14 15.79 10.41
C PHE A 378 8.41 17.15 10.31
N LYS A 379 9.08 18.16 9.74
CA LYS A 379 8.48 19.49 9.54
C LYS A 379 7.28 19.46 8.58
N ALA A 380 7.33 18.63 7.54
CA ALA A 380 6.22 18.46 6.60
C ALA A 380 5.00 17.85 7.31
N LYS A 381 5.19 16.80 8.13
CA LYS A 381 4.12 16.20 8.94
C LYS A 381 3.47 17.21 9.88
N GLU A 382 4.25 18.08 10.54
CA GLU A 382 3.69 19.15 11.39
C GLU A 382 2.87 20.16 10.58
N ARG A 383 3.41 20.64 9.45
CA ARG A 383 2.73 21.62 8.57
C ARG A 383 1.44 21.05 7.99
N LEU A 384 1.49 19.81 7.50
CA LEU A 384 0.36 19.06 6.95
C LEU A 384 -0.70 18.80 8.03
N THR A 385 -0.30 18.38 9.23
CA THR A 385 -1.22 18.21 10.36
C THR A 385 -1.94 19.50 10.69
N ARG A 386 -1.21 20.62 10.79
CA ARG A 386 -1.78 21.94 11.09
C ARG A 386 -2.78 22.38 10.02
N ILE A 387 -2.44 22.25 8.73
CA ILE A 387 -3.32 22.69 7.66
C ILE A 387 -4.56 21.80 7.54
N SER A 388 -4.43 20.48 7.66
CA SER A 388 -5.58 19.57 7.62
C SER A 388 -6.53 19.83 8.80
N ARG A 389 -6.00 20.05 10.01
CA ARG A 389 -6.81 20.44 11.19
C ARG A 389 -7.58 21.75 10.97
N LYS A 390 -6.98 22.76 10.33
CA LYS A 390 -7.65 24.03 9.96
C LYS A 390 -8.92 23.78 9.12
N TYR A 391 -8.89 22.80 8.23
CA TYR A 391 -10.02 22.44 7.35
C TYR A 391 -10.87 21.27 7.87
N LYS A 392 -10.69 20.85 9.13
CA LYS A 392 -11.38 19.70 9.76
C LYS A 392 -11.18 18.39 9.00
N ILE A 393 -9.99 18.21 8.42
CA ILE A 393 -9.56 17.00 7.73
C ILE A 393 -8.58 16.24 8.60
N SER A 394 -8.78 14.93 8.71
CA SER A 394 -7.86 14.01 9.36
C SER A 394 -6.83 13.53 8.34
N VAL A 395 -5.62 14.06 8.41
CA VAL A 395 -4.52 13.59 7.55
C VAL A 395 -4.01 12.24 8.06
N ILE A 396 -3.82 11.29 7.15
CA ILE A 396 -3.18 10.01 7.43
C ILE A 396 -1.85 9.97 6.70
N PHE A 397 -0.76 9.78 7.44
CA PHE A 397 0.57 9.69 6.85
C PHE A 397 0.88 8.26 6.42
N PHE A 398 1.13 8.09 5.13
CA PHE A 398 1.64 6.86 4.57
C PHE A 398 3.16 6.95 4.39
N ASP A 399 3.89 6.29 5.27
CA ASP A 399 5.34 6.30 5.26
C ASP A 399 5.87 5.25 4.26
N GLY A 400 6.49 5.75 3.19
CA GLY A 400 7.00 4.94 2.09
C GLY A 400 8.18 4.03 2.42
N ARG A 401 8.66 3.30 1.41
CA ARG A 401 9.82 2.39 1.55
C ARG A 401 11.00 3.11 2.20
N GLY A 402 11.58 2.46 3.21
CA GLY A 402 12.80 2.92 3.84
C GLY A 402 12.59 3.87 5.01
N GLY A 403 11.42 3.81 5.68
CA GLY A 403 11.18 4.51 6.95
C GLY A 403 12.39 4.37 7.91
N PRO A 404 12.53 5.28 8.89
CA PRO A 404 13.78 5.50 9.61
C PRO A 404 14.55 4.24 10.08
N PRO A 405 13.89 3.16 10.57
CA PRO A 405 14.51 1.88 10.94
C PRO A 405 15.22 1.11 9.82
N ALA A 406 14.68 1.13 8.61
CA ALA A 406 15.12 0.25 7.51
C ALA A 406 16.52 0.60 6.97
N ARG A 407 17.12 1.68 7.48
CA ARG A 407 18.46 2.16 7.14
C ARG A 407 19.32 2.47 8.36
N GLY A 408 19.06 1.81 9.50
CA GLY A 408 19.88 1.96 10.71
C GLY A 408 19.36 2.97 11.75
N GLY A 409 18.14 3.50 11.59
CA GLY A 409 17.54 4.49 12.50
C GLY A 409 16.76 3.93 13.70
N GLY A 410 17.11 2.74 14.19
CA GLY A 410 16.50 2.14 15.37
C GLY A 410 15.27 1.28 15.09
N LYS A 411 14.40 1.09 16.10
CA LYS A 411 13.21 0.22 16.00
C LYS A 411 11.98 0.98 15.50
N THR A 412 11.19 0.39 14.60
CA THR A 412 10.00 1.01 13.97
C THR A 412 9.00 1.56 14.97
N HIS A 413 8.71 0.80 16.02
CA HIS A 413 7.78 1.24 17.06
C HIS A 413 8.27 2.51 17.77
N ARG A 414 9.58 2.66 18.02
CA ARG A 414 10.12 3.86 18.68
C ARG A 414 9.98 5.11 17.84
N PHE A 415 10.10 4.98 16.52
CA PHE A 415 9.85 6.10 15.62
C PHE A 415 8.41 6.58 15.75
N TYR A 416 7.44 5.66 15.62
CA TYR A 416 6.03 6.04 15.75
C TYR A 416 5.71 6.55 17.15
N ALA A 417 6.23 5.93 18.21
CA ALA A 417 6.08 6.35 19.60
C ALA A 417 6.79 7.68 19.95
N SER A 418 7.57 8.24 19.02
CA SER A 418 8.24 9.54 19.17
C SER A 418 7.49 10.68 18.49
N LEU A 419 6.39 10.39 17.79
CA LEU A 419 5.58 11.42 17.15
C LEU A 419 4.88 12.24 18.24
N GLY A 420 5.30 13.49 18.39
CA GLY A 420 4.70 14.41 19.35
C GLY A 420 3.30 14.89 18.94
N PRO A 421 2.63 15.69 19.79
CA PRO A 421 1.23 16.10 19.62
C PRO A 421 0.99 17.04 18.42
N THR A 422 2.07 17.52 17.81
CA THR A 422 2.05 18.39 16.62
C THR A 422 1.88 17.62 15.32
N ILE A 423 1.98 16.29 15.35
CA ILE A 423 1.84 15.40 14.20
C ILE A 423 0.59 14.52 14.39
N GLU A 424 -0.20 14.37 13.32
CA GLU A 424 -1.34 13.46 13.32
C GLU A 424 -0.88 11.99 13.40
N ALA A 425 -1.51 11.23 14.28
CA ALA A 425 -1.08 9.86 14.62
C ALA A 425 -2.28 8.92 14.85
N LYS A 426 -3.44 9.20 14.24
CA LYS A 426 -4.62 8.34 14.33
C LYS A 426 -4.43 6.97 13.68
N GLU A 427 -3.66 6.90 12.60
CA GLU A 427 -3.36 5.66 11.90
C GLU A 427 -1.87 5.61 11.56
N VAL A 428 -1.27 4.43 11.65
CA VAL A 428 0.09 4.16 11.19
C VAL A 428 0.00 3.39 9.89
N GLN A 429 0.39 4.02 8.78
CA GLN A 429 0.49 3.36 7.49
C GLN A 429 1.96 3.30 7.07
N ILE A 430 2.48 2.08 6.88
CA ILE A 430 3.90 1.85 6.56
C ILE A 430 4.04 0.85 5.41
N THR A 431 5.01 1.10 4.53
CA THR A 431 5.41 0.10 3.54
C THR A 431 6.36 -0.93 4.15
N ILE A 432 5.94 -2.19 4.23
CA ILE A 432 6.85 -3.32 4.56
C ILE A 432 7.72 -3.60 3.33
N GLN A 433 9.04 -3.57 3.51
CA GLN A 433 9.96 -3.83 2.40
C GLN A 433 10.07 -5.34 2.13
N GLY A 434 10.07 -5.73 0.84
CA GLY A 434 10.20 -7.13 0.45
C GLY A 434 11.48 -7.80 0.96
N GLN A 435 12.55 -7.03 1.21
CA GLN A 435 13.80 -7.55 1.77
C GLN A 435 13.75 -7.83 3.28
N THR A 436 12.79 -7.23 4.00
CA THR A 436 12.63 -7.38 5.45
C THR A 436 11.41 -8.21 5.82
N ILE A 437 10.56 -8.59 4.86
CA ILE A 437 9.34 -9.33 5.13
C ILE A 437 9.66 -10.70 5.77
N SER A 438 10.65 -11.42 5.25
CA SER A 438 11.03 -12.72 5.80
C SER A 438 11.65 -12.63 7.21
N SER A 439 12.36 -11.55 7.53
CA SER A 439 13.04 -11.40 8.82
C SER A 439 12.11 -10.89 9.93
N ASN A 440 11.17 -10.01 9.59
CA ASN A 440 10.31 -9.34 10.58
C ASN A 440 8.88 -9.89 10.59
N PHE A 441 8.46 -10.52 9.50
CA PHE A 441 7.09 -10.97 9.25
C PHE A 441 7.09 -12.37 8.60
N GLY A 442 8.12 -13.17 8.87
CA GLY A 442 8.33 -14.47 8.22
C GLY A 442 7.52 -15.60 8.83
N THR A 443 7.10 -15.44 10.09
CA THR A 443 6.29 -16.41 10.84
C THR A 443 5.12 -15.69 11.50
N PRO A 444 4.03 -16.40 11.87
CA PRO A 444 2.91 -15.82 12.61
C PRO A 444 3.35 -15.05 13.87
N GLU A 445 4.26 -15.61 14.67
CA GLU A 445 4.72 -15.03 15.94
C GLU A 445 5.54 -13.75 15.72
N SER A 446 6.48 -13.77 14.76
CA SER A 446 7.28 -12.59 14.43
C SER A 446 6.42 -11.48 13.84
N SER A 447 5.44 -11.84 13.00
CA SER A 447 4.45 -10.91 12.46
C SER A 447 3.63 -10.29 13.58
N GLN A 448 3.05 -11.10 14.46
CA GLN A 448 2.23 -10.67 15.59
C GLN A 448 3.01 -9.69 16.48
N TYR A 449 4.21 -10.07 16.93
CA TYR A 449 5.05 -9.22 17.76
C TYR A 449 5.34 -7.86 17.11
N ASN A 450 5.67 -7.82 15.82
CA ASN A 450 5.97 -6.56 15.15
C ASN A 450 4.74 -5.65 14.99
N ILE A 451 3.55 -6.22 14.78
CA ILE A 451 2.30 -5.44 14.65
C ILE A 451 1.85 -4.91 16.01
N GLU A 452 1.89 -5.73 17.06
CA GLU A 452 1.55 -5.32 18.42
C GLU A 452 2.44 -4.16 18.91
N GLN A 453 3.71 -4.16 18.51
CA GLN A 453 4.63 -3.05 18.76
C GLN A 453 4.17 -1.74 18.07
N LEU A 454 3.63 -1.82 16.85
CA LEU A 454 3.07 -0.65 16.15
C LEU A 454 1.80 -0.14 16.82
N LEU A 455 0.88 -1.04 17.22
CA LEU A 455 -0.33 -0.68 17.97
C LEU A 455 0.02 0.01 19.28
N SER A 456 0.96 -0.57 20.03
CA SER A 456 1.47 -0.01 21.29
C SER A 456 2.08 1.39 21.10
N SER A 457 2.70 1.65 19.94
CA SER A 457 3.29 2.96 19.64
C SER A 457 2.23 4.05 19.50
N GLY A 458 1.11 3.75 18.83
CA GLY A 458 0.00 4.68 18.67
C GLY A 458 -0.63 5.03 20.02
N ILE A 459 -0.84 4.01 20.88
CA ILE A 459 -1.36 4.20 22.25
C ILE A 459 -0.37 5.01 23.09
N PHE A 460 0.92 4.69 23.02
CA PHE A 460 1.97 5.38 23.78
C PHE A 460 2.01 6.87 23.50
N ASN A 461 1.96 7.28 22.22
CA ASN A 461 1.90 8.69 21.82
C ASN A 461 0.77 9.40 22.54
N LYS A 462 -0.44 8.82 22.46
CA LYS A 462 -1.64 9.45 23.00
C LYS A 462 -1.60 9.64 24.51
N LEU A 463 -0.95 8.73 25.23
CA LEU A 463 -0.79 8.81 26.69
C LEU A 463 0.35 9.75 27.13
N HIS A 464 1.29 10.10 26.24
CA HIS A 464 2.52 10.82 26.58
C HIS A 464 2.73 12.14 25.81
N ASP A 465 1.67 12.69 25.20
CA ASP A 465 1.67 13.91 24.36
C ASP A 465 2.53 15.07 24.92
N ASN A 466 2.50 15.34 26.22
CA ASN A 466 3.24 16.47 26.82
C ASN A 466 4.76 16.27 26.86
N LYS A 467 5.25 15.02 26.98
CA LYS A 467 6.70 14.72 27.09
C LYS A 467 7.41 14.70 25.73
N LEU A 468 6.66 14.56 24.63
CA LEU A 468 7.19 14.42 23.27
C LEU A 468 7.36 15.77 22.54
N ARG A 469 7.06 16.91 23.19
CA ARG A 469 7.25 18.23 22.59
C ARG A 469 8.73 18.59 22.54
N MET A 470 9.22 18.93 21.34
CA MET A 470 10.58 19.40 21.15
C MET A 470 10.75 20.85 21.64
N ALA A 471 11.78 21.11 22.46
CA ALA A 471 12.09 22.45 22.92
C ALA A 471 12.50 23.37 21.76
N PRO A 472 12.20 24.69 21.81
CA PRO A 472 12.58 25.63 20.76
C PRO A 472 14.08 25.64 20.43
N GLU A 473 14.94 25.49 21.44
CA GLU A 473 16.40 25.44 21.32
C GLU A 473 16.86 24.17 20.59
N SER A 474 16.26 23.02 20.93
CA SER A 474 16.51 21.76 20.23
C SER A 474 16.08 21.85 18.76
N ARG A 475 14.95 22.51 18.48
CA ARG A 475 14.47 22.73 17.10
C ARG A 475 15.44 23.59 16.29
N LYS A 476 15.93 24.71 16.85
CA LYS A 476 16.96 25.55 16.21
C LYS A 476 18.25 24.75 15.95
N THR A 477 18.63 23.89 16.88
CA THR A 477 19.79 23.00 16.73
C THR A 477 19.58 22.02 15.58
N MET A 478 18.41 21.37 15.51
CA MET A 478 18.06 20.46 14.41
C MET A 478 18.02 21.16 13.06
N ASP A 479 17.47 22.38 12.98
CA ASP A 479 17.50 23.18 11.75
C ASP A 479 18.93 23.47 11.29
N LYS A 480 19.84 23.84 12.22
CA LYS A 480 21.25 24.08 11.90
C LYS A 480 21.95 22.80 11.43
N LEU A 481 21.78 21.69 12.15
CA LEU A 481 22.41 20.41 11.80
C LEU A 481 21.91 19.89 10.45
N ALA A 482 20.60 19.98 10.20
CA ALA A 482 20.00 19.59 8.93
C ALA A 482 20.58 20.41 7.77
N LYS A 483 20.68 21.73 7.91
CA LYS A 483 21.29 22.60 6.89
C LYS A 483 22.76 22.24 6.60
N LEU A 484 23.58 22.11 7.64
CA LEU A 484 24.99 21.72 7.48
C LEU A 484 25.13 20.34 6.82
N SER A 485 24.30 19.38 7.21
CA SER A 485 24.31 18.04 6.61
C SER A 485 23.89 18.05 5.14
N TYR A 486 22.94 18.92 4.79
CA TYR A 486 22.45 19.07 3.43
C TYR A 486 23.50 19.68 2.51
N GLU A 487 24.20 20.72 2.98
CA GLU A 487 25.31 21.36 2.27
C GLU A 487 26.43 20.35 2.01
N ALA A 488 26.90 19.66 3.06
CA ALA A 488 27.94 18.64 2.94
C ALA A 488 27.56 17.48 1.99
N TYR A 489 26.32 16.99 2.07
CA TYR A 489 25.83 15.94 1.18
C TYR A 489 25.71 16.43 -0.27
N THR A 490 25.24 17.66 -0.46
CA THR A 490 25.08 18.28 -1.78
C THR A 490 26.45 18.49 -2.43
N ASP A 491 27.44 19.00 -1.71
CA ASP A 491 28.82 19.15 -2.19
C ASP A 491 29.43 17.79 -2.59
N PHE A 492 29.21 16.76 -1.77
CA PHE A 492 29.65 15.40 -2.08
C PHE A 492 29.01 14.85 -3.36
N LYS A 493 27.70 15.02 -3.52
CA LYS A 493 26.92 14.55 -4.67
C LYS A 493 27.24 15.32 -5.95
N ASN A 494 27.57 16.61 -5.83
CA ASN A 494 27.97 17.47 -6.94
C ASN A 494 29.43 17.31 -7.34
N HIS A 495 30.23 16.57 -6.56
CA HIS A 495 31.62 16.32 -6.90
C HIS A 495 31.71 15.61 -8.27
N PRO A 496 32.56 16.07 -9.22
CA PRO A 496 32.59 15.53 -10.59
C PRO A 496 32.88 14.02 -10.68
N LYS A 497 33.55 13.46 -9.66
CA LYS A 497 33.85 12.02 -9.58
C LYS A 497 32.75 11.19 -8.90
N PHE A 498 31.68 11.77 -8.36
CA PHE A 498 30.65 11.05 -7.61
C PHE A 498 29.99 9.94 -8.47
N VAL A 499 29.40 10.33 -9.60
CA VAL A 499 28.75 9.37 -10.52
C VAL A 499 29.76 8.39 -11.13
N PRO A 500 30.92 8.83 -11.67
CA PRO A 500 31.94 7.91 -12.19
C PRO A 500 32.47 6.91 -11.16
N TYR A 501 32.64 7.33 -9.90
CA TYR A 501 33.06 6.44 -8.83
C TYR A 501 32.01 5.38 -8.55
N LEU A 502 30.75 5.80 -8.37
CA LEU A 502 29.65 4.89 -8.10
C LEU A 502 29.50 3.86 -9.24
N GLU A 503 29.55 4.30 -10.49
CA GLU A 503 29.41 3.40 -11.64
C GLU A 503 30.57 2.41 -11.79
N LYS A 504 31.82 2.86 -11.56
CA LYS A 504 33.02 2.03 -11.74
C LYS A 504 33.27 1.08 -10.58
N MET A 505 33.11 1.57 -9.35
CA MET A 505 33.51 0.85 -8.14
C MET A 505 32.39 -0.02 -7.57
N SER A 506 31.12 0.36 -7.75
CA SER A 506 30.00 -0.38 -7.17
C SER A 506 29.43 -1.47 -8.09
N THR A 507 28.45 -2.18 -7.56
CA THR A 507 27.69 -3.18 -8.31
C THR A 507 26.57 -2.61 -9.18
N LEU A 508 26.46 -1.27 -9.30
CA LEU A 508 25.35 -0.59 -9.97
C LEU A 508 25.07 -1.11 -11.39
N LYS A 509 26.12 -1.27 -12.20
CA LYS A 509 26.03 -1.79 -13.58
C LYS A 509 25.55 -3.23 -13.68
N TYR A 510 25.69 -4.01 -12.61
CA TYR A 510 25.28 -5.41 -12.57
C TYR A 510 23.82 -5.58 -12.12
N TYR A 511 23.27 -4.67 -11.32
CA TYR A 511 21.86 -4.72 -10.91
C TYR A 511 20.90 -4.88 -12.11
N ALA A 512 21.15 -4.14 -13.20
CA ALA A 512 20.36 -4.22 -14.43
C ALA A 512 20.42 -5.60 -15.12
N LYS A 513 21.56 -6.29 -14.97
CA LYS A 513 21.87 -7.58 -15.60
C LYS A 513 21.37 -8.78 -14.79
N THR A 514 21.03 -8.58 -13.52
CA THR A 514 20.52 -9.66 -12.66
C THR A 514 19.03 -9.94 -12.87
N ASN A 515 18.61 -11.19 -12.59
CA ASN A 515 17.22 -11.65 -12.71
C ASN A 515 16.44 -11.55 -11.39
N ILE A 516 16.64 -10.46 -10.63
CA ILE A 516 16.16 -10.35 -9.23
C ILE A 516 14.78 -9.70 -9.12
N GLY A 517 14.37 -8.87 -10.08
CA GLY A 517 13.06 -8.21 -10.04
C GLY A 517 12.49 -7.94 -11.43
N SER A 518 11.18 -7.72 -11.46
CA SER A 518 10.43 -7.43 -12.69
C SER A 518 10.75 -6.05 -13.28
N ARG A 519 11.20 -5.11 -12.44
CA ARG A 519 11.39 -3.70 -12.80
C ARG A 519 12.73 -3.41 -13.49
N PRO A 520 12.76 -2.52 -14.51
CA PRO A 520 14.00 -1.93 -15.00
C PRO A 520 14.74 -1.10 -13.94
N SER A 521 16.08 -1.07 -14.01
CA SER A 521 16.94 -0.38 -13.03
C SER A 521 17.05 1.15 -13.22
N LYS A 522 16.78 1.65 -14.44
CA LYS A 522 16.78 3.08 -14.79
C LYS A 522 15.42 3.53 -15.35
N ARG A 523 15.18 4.84 -15.43
CA ARG A 523 13.97 5.43 -16.05
C ARG A 523 14.15 5.73 -17.54
N SER A 524 15.35 6.11 -17.97
CA SER A 524 15.73 6.43 -19.37
C SER A 524 16.57 5.31 -20.00
N GLN A 525 16.60 5.26 -21.33
CA GLN A 525 17.43 4.34 -22.13
C GLN A 525 18.81 4.93 -22.50
N SER A 526 19.21 6.09 -21.94
CA SER A 526 20.48 6.73 -22.29
C SER A 526 21.69 5.91 -21.82
N GLU A 527 22.75 5.90 -22.63
CA GLU A 527 24.01 5.22 -22.30
C GLU A 527 24.72 5.90 -21.12
N GLU A 528 24.68 7.24 -21.05
CA GLU A 528 25.24 8.00 -19.92
C GLU A 528 24.34 7.91 -18.68
N LEU A 529 24.97 7.69 -17.51
CA LEU A 529 24.29 7.62 -16.23
C LEU A 529 24.00 9.02 -15.67
N ILE A 530 22.75 9.47 -15.81
CA ILE A 530 22.28 10.72 -15.19
C ILE A 530 21.79 10.41 -13.77
N PHE A 531 22.33 11.11 -12.76
CA PHE A 531 22.00 10.86 -11.35
C PHE A 531 20.49 10.98 -11.04
N SER A 532 19.78 11.91 -11.69
CA SER A 532 18.33 12.08 -11.53
C SER A 532 17.53 10.85 -11.97
N ASP A 533 18.06 10.06 -12.90
CA ASP A 533 17.41 8.88 -13.48
C ASP A 533 17.67 7.62 -12.66
N LEU A 534 18.63 7.68 -11.73
CA LEU A 534 18.94 6.59 -10.84
C LEU A 534 17.88 6.48 -9.73
N ARG A 535 17.28 5.30 -9.61
CA ARG A 535 16.26 5.03 -8.58
C ARG A 535 16.91 4.78 -7.21
N ALA A 536 16.15 5.02 -6.13
CA ALA A 536 16.66 4.88 -4.77
C ALA A 536 17.12 3.45 -4.41
N ILE A 537 16.46 2.40 -4.94
CA ILE A 537 16.81 1.00 -4.62
C ILE A 537 18.19 0.61 -5.17
N PRO A 538 18.48 0.73 -6.49
CA PRO A 538 19.83 0.46 -7.00
C PRO A 538 20.89 1.39 -6.39
N PHE A 539 20.54 2.66 -6.12
CA PHE A 539 21.46 3.61 -5.49
C PHE A 539 21.93 3.11 -4.12
N VAL A 540 21.00 2.80 -3.21
CA VAL A 540 21.33 2.33 -1.86
C VAL A 540 21.97 0.96 -1.88
N GLY A 541 21.46 0.05 -2.71
CA GLY A 541 22.04 -1.29 -2.87
C GLY A 541 23.51 -1.25 -3.27
N SER A 542 23.87 -0.33 -4.16
CA SER A 542 25.24 -0.15 -4.64
C SER A 542 26.20 0.27 -3.53
N TRP A 543 25.82 1.23 -2.68
CA TRP A 543 26.64 1.67 -1.54
C TRP A 543 26.73 0.62 -0.43
N SER A 544 25.65 -0.11 -0.18
CA SER A 544 25.62 -1.21 0.80
C SER A 544 26.53 -2.36 0.41
N GLN A 545 26.60 -2.71 -0.89
CA GLN A 545 27.53 -3.73 -1.38
C GLN A 545 29.00 -3.29 -1.28
N LEU A 546 29.27 -2.00 -1.44
CA LEU A 546 30.58 -1.40 -1.20
C LEU A 546 30.97 -1.33 0.28
N LYS A 547 30.04 -1.57 1.22
CA LYS A 547 30.22 -1.40 2.67
C LYS A 547 30.60 0.03 3.08
N GLN A 548 30.26 1.01 2.26
CA GLN A 548 30.50 2.43 2.54
C GLN A 548 29.28 3.11 3.17
N ASN A 549 28.07 2.63 2.84
CA ASN A 549 26.80 3.11 3.42
C ASN A 549 26.62 4.64 3.38
N VAL A 550 27.09 5.26 2.29
CA VAL A 550 26.70 6.62 1.90
C VAL A 550 25.18 6.66 1.70
#